data_AF-I4B8F8-F1
#
_entry.id   AF-I4B8F8-F1
#
_cell.length_a   1.000
_cell.length_b   1.000
_cell.length_c   1.000
_cell.angle_alpha   90.00
_cell.angle_beta   90.00
_cell.angle_gamma   90.00
#
_symmetry.space_group_name_H-M   'P 1'
#
loop_
_entity.id
_entity.type
_entity.pdbx_description
1 polymer ?
#
loop_
_entity_poly.entity_id
_entity_poly.type
_entity_poly.pdbx_seq_one_letter_code
_entity_poly.pdbx_strand_id
1 'polypeptide(L)'
;MQKPDTQPRVFSTAEILRLLREIPGITEQKAGQLRRHWQMLVESDDKTDLTRLESTHEIAIKHYLDCAMPLKFTSLPSPLLDIGSGAGFPGLVLKILSPETEVILGEVRPKRTRFLQQVIDELGLTGVQVFAHRIGPQFPLEIQGVATRALESCRDTLYRVAPFLPAGGRVLLLKGPKGDEEIAEALAEMKDFAHEKTYSYNLADTRNERRLVIMRRERESVRKTGESNTGAPKSTGRVTEITSRANEQFKSLLSLTEAKGIRKEKLFLVSGEKLVQEILTTDRLRAQLQTLLVSSEMPRAETGANTLVLSPALFREVDVSGTRSAIGVMQLPGISAWQPTAETSGVTVFLPFQDPANIGAAIRSAAAFGARRVVLTEEAASPFLPKSVRAAANALFHVELMRGPRLSEVVKSVPGIFRLDMQGEPLHSVRFAAAVNLLAGVEGYGFTDRGGSIPITIPMQTGVESLNAQTALSIALYEIQRRQLAEK
;
A
#
# COMPACT_ATOMS: atom_id res chain seq x y z
N MET A 1 -48.73 9.93 0.91
CA MET A 1 -48.23 8.77 1.70
C MET A 1 -47.05 9.24 2.52
N GLN A 2 -47.18 9.27 3.85
CA GLN A 2 -46.06 9.47 4.76
C GLN A 2 -45.02 8.38 4.48
N LYS A 3 -43.74 8.74 4.34
CA LYS A 3 -42.65 7.76 4.33
C LYS A 3 -42.77 6.96 5.63
N PRO A 4 -42.76 5.62 5.58
CA PRO A 4 -42.73 4.84 6.81
C PRO A 4 -41.49 5.25 7.61
N ASP A 5 -41.68 5.46 8.90
CA ASP A 5 -40.64 5.83 9.85
C ASP A 5 -39.58 4.71 9.91
N THR A 6 -38.53 4.86 9.10
CA THR A 6 -37.41 3.90 9.00
C THR A 6 -36.34 4.21 10.04
N GLN A 7 -36.72 4.49 11.29
CA GLN A 7 -35.75 4.48 12.38
C GLN A 7 -35.30 3.03 12.63
N PRO A 8 -33.98 2.75 12.64
CA PRO A 8 -33.49 1.41 12.95
C PRO A 8 -33.94 1.03 14.36
N ARG A 9 -34.70 -0.07 14.49
CA ARG A 9 -35.10 -0.58 15.80
C ARG A 9 -33.84 -0.89 16.63
N VAL A 10 -33.77 -0.32 17.82
CA VAL A 10 -32.75 -0.63 18.82
C VAL A 10 -33.15 -1.91 19.56
N PHE A 11 -32.21 -2.82 19.79
CA PHE A 11 -32.43 -4.04 20.57
C PHE A 11 -32.88 -3.72 22.00
N SER A 12 -33.84 -4.45 22.54
CA SER A 12 -34.05 -4.48 23.99
C SER A 12 -32.97 -5.33 24.68
N THR A 13 -32.70 -5.03 25.95
CA THR A 13 -31.77 -5.84 26.78
C THR A 13 -32.23 -7.31 26.86
N ALA A 14 -33.55 -7.54 26.95
CA ALA A 14 -34.14 -8.87 26.98
C ALA A 14 -33.91 -9.66 25.67
N GLU A 15 -33.94 -8.99 24.51
CA GLU A 15 -33.63 -9.63 23.23
C GLU A 15 -32.17 -10.08 23.15
N ILE A 16 -31.23 -9.23 23.60
CA ILE A 16 -29.79 -9.57 23.63
C ILE A 16 -29.54 -10.73 24.61
N LEU A 17 -30.16 -10.70 25.79
CA LEU A 17 -30.07 -11.80 26.77
C LEU A 17 -30.56 -13.12 26.19
N ARG A 18 -31.72 -13.10 25.52
CA ARG A 18 -32.26 -14.31 24.88
C ARG A 18 -31.34 -14.82 23.77
N LEU A 19 -30.80 -13.91 22.96
CA LEU A 19 -29.92 -14.23 21.83
C LEU A 19 -28.60 -14.85 22.30
N LEU A 20 -27.98 -14.26 23.33
CA LEU A 20 -26.68 -14.64 23.85
C LEU A 20 -26.76 -15.58 25.04
N ARG A 21 -27.93 -16.21 25.30
CA ARG A 21 -28.16 -17.07 26.48
C ARG A 21 -27.17 -18.23 26.61
N GLU A 22 -26.59 -18.66 25.49
CA GLU A 22 -25.60 -19.75 25.44
C GLU A 22 -24.16 -19.26 25.59
N ILE A 23 -23.95 -17.95 25.65
CA ILE A 23 -22.62 -17.35 25.82
C ILE A 23 -22.32 -17.29 27.32
N PRO A 24 -21.20 -17.90 27.77
CA PRO A 24 -20.84 -17.90 29.18
C PRO A 24 -20.73 -16.49 29.76
N GLY A 25 -21.29 -16.31 30.97
CA GLY A 25 -21.13 -15.08 31.73
C GLY A 25 -21.91 -13.87 31.19
N ILE A 26 -22.90 -14.06 30.30
CA ILE A 26 -23.84 -13.01 29.91
C ILE A 26 -24.69 -12.58 31.12
N THR A 27 -24.81 -11.26 31.33
CA THR A 27 -25.64 -10.65 32.38
C THR A 27 -26.46 -9.51 31.81
N GLU A 28 -27.45 -9.04 32.56
CA GLU A 28 -28.27 -7.89 32.15
C GLU A 28 -27.43 -6.62 31.92
N GLN A 29 -26.42 -6.40 32.75
CA GLN A 29 -25.45 -5.31 32.59
C GLN A 29 -24.71 -5.40 31.25
N LYS A 30 -24.13 -6.57 30.93
CA LYS A 30 -23.39 -6.79 29.67
C LYS A 30 -24.30 -6.67 28.46
N ALA A 31 -25.52 -7.20 28.54
CA ALA A 31 -26.53 -7.03 27.50
C ALA A 31 -26.91 -5.54 27.32
N GLY A 32 -27.01 -4.78 28.41
CA GLY A 32 -27.23 -3.34 28.40
C GLY A 32 -26.09 -2.57 27.72
N GLN A 33 -24.84 -2.94 27.96
CA GLN A 33 -23.67 -2.35 27.30
C GLN A 33 -23.65 -2.64 25.79
N LEU A 34 -23.94 -3.88 25.38
CA LEU A 34 -24.07 -4.23 23.94
C LEU A 34 -25.20 -3.46 23.27
N ARG A 35 -26.34 -3.29 23.95
CA ARG A 35 -27.44 -2.44 23.48
C ARG A 35 -26.98 -1.00 23.30
N ARG A 36 -26.26 -0.45 24.28
CA ARG A 36 -25.79 0.95 24.21
C ARG A 36 -24.78 1.15 23.10
N HIS A 37 -23.85 0.21 22.89
CA HIS A 37 -22.96 0.22 21.72
C HIS A 37 -23.75 0.25 20.40
N TRP A 38 -24.80 -0.58 20.27
CA TRP A 38 -25.67 -0.55 19.09
C TRP A 38 -26.40 0.79 18.92
N GLN A 39 -26.93 1.35 20.01
CA GLN A 39 -27.57 2.68 19.99
C GLN A 39 -26.62 3.74 19.46
N MET A 40 -25.40 3.81 20.00
CA MET A 40 -24.40 4.79 19.54
C MET A 40 -24.05 4.61 18.06
N LEU A 41 -23.98 3.37 17.58
CA LEU A 41 -23.73 3.08 16.16
C LEU A 41 -24.90 3.54 15.27
N VAL A 42 -26.14 3.35 15.73
CA VAL A 42 -27.37 3.78 15.05
C VAL A 42 -27.61 5.29 15.15
N GLU A 43 -27.13 5.95 16.20
CA GLU A 43 -27.27 7.40 16.40
C GLU A 43 -26.16 8.17 15.68
N SER A 44 -25.05 7.53 15.32
CA SER A 44 -23.94 8.20 14.63
C SER A 44 -24.35 8.70 13.24
N ASP A 45 -24.01 9.97 12.94
CA ASP A 45 -24.20 10.59 11.63
C ASP A 45 -23.31 9.98 10.53
N ASP A 46 -22.28 9.23 10.92
CA ASP A 46 -21.26 8.63 10.04
C ASP A 46 -21.58 7.16 9.66
N LYS A 47 -22.87 6.74 9.66
CA LYS A 47 -23.28 5.33 9.48
C LYS A 47 -22.60 4.63 8.30
N THR A 48 -22.50 5.32 7.17
CA THR A 48 -21.90 4.80 5.92
C THR A 48 -20.38 4.62 6.00
N ASP A 49 -19.69 5.34 6.89
CA ASP A 49 -18.24 5.24 7.08
C ASP A 49 -17.87 4.30 8.25
N LEU A 50 -18.68 4.23 9.32
CA LEU A 50 -18.45 3.33 10.45
C LEU A 50 -18.67 1.86 10.08
N THR A 51 -19.70 1.58 9.28
CA THR A 51 -20.03 0.22 8.85
C THR A 51 -20.68 0.23 7.47
N ARG A 52 -20.43 -0.77 6.63
CA ARG A 52 -21.17 -0.95 5.36
C ARG A 52 -22.58 -1.52 5.59
N LEU A 53 -23.17 -1.22 6.74
CA LEU A 53 -24.45 -1.75 7.17
C LEU A 53 -25.57 -0.87 6.60
N GLU A 54 -26.10 -1.27 5.44
CA GLU A 54 -27.49 -0.96 5.05
C GLU A 54 -28.50 -1.79 5.90
N SER A 55 -28.10 -2.19 7.10
CA SER A 55 -28.54 -3.46 7.67
C SER A 55 -29.76 -3.33 8.56
N THR A 56 -30.76 -4.15 8.29
CA THR A 56 -31.92 -4.35 9.16
C THR A 56 -31.51 -4.88 10.55
N HIS A 57 -32.37 -4.67 11.54
CA HIS A 57 -32.26 -5.21 12.90
C HIS A 57 -31.77 -6.67 12.96
N GLU A 58 -32.25 -7.53 12.06
CA GLU A 58 -31.87 -8.95 12.00
C GLU A 58 -30.42 -9.21 11.64
N ILE A 59 -29.84 -8.40 10.77
CA ILE A 59 -28.44 -8.56 10.33
C ILE A 59 -27.51 -8.16 11.48
N ALA A 60 -27.83 -7.08 12.18
CA ALA A 60 -27.07 -6.62 13.33
C ALA A 60 -27.09 -7.63 14.50
N ILE A 61 -28.24 -8.26 14.80
CA ILE A 61 -28.32 -9.37 15.77
C ILE A 61 -27.34 -10.49 15.43
N LYS A 62 -27.34 -10.93 14.18
CA LYS A 62 -26.43 -11.97 13.70
C LYS A 62 -24.98 -11.51 13.80
N HIS A 63 -24.70 -10.22 13.67
CA HIS A 63 -23.36 -9.69 13.86
C HIS A 63 -22.86 -9.78 15.31
N TYR A 64 -23.65 -9.37 16.30
CA TYR A 64 -23.27 -9.50 17.71
C TYR A 64 -23.15 -10.95 18.15
N LEU A 65 -24.09 -11.81 17.73
CA LEU A 65 -24.03 -13.24 18.03
C LEU A 65 -22.72 -13.86 17.51
N ASP A 66 -22.41 -13.66 16.23
CA ASP A 66 -21.18 -14.17 15.58
C ASP A 66 -19.92 -13.72 16.33
N CYS A 67 -19.84 -12.44 16.70
CA CYS A 67 -18.72 -11.90 17.48
C CYS A 67 -18.61 -12.48 18.89
N ALA A 68 -19.71 -12.92 19.50
CA ALA A 68 -19.73 -13.52 20.82
C ALA A 68 -19.37 -15.01 20.82
N MET A 69 -19.56 -15.71 19.68
CA MET A 69 -19.35 -17.16 19.58
C MET A 69 -17.98 -17.67 20.04
N PRO A 70 -16.84 -16.96 19.88
CA PRO A 70 -15.56 -17.40 20.44
C PRO A 70 -15.62 -17.77 21.92
N LEU A 71 -16.37 -17.04 22.73
CA LEU A 71 -16.49 -17.26 24.18
C LEU A 71 -17.19 -18.57 24.55
N LYS A 72 -17.98 -19.15 23.63
CA LYS A 72 -18.61 -20.46 23.84
C LYS A 72 -17.61 -21.62 23.68
N PHE A 73 -16.54 -21.41 22.91
CA PHE A 73 -15.66 -22.50 22.46
C PHE A 73 -14.25 -22.44 23.02
N THR A 74 -13.78 -21.27 23.45
CA THR A 74 -12.42 -21.09 23.93
C THR A 74 -12.31 -19.89 24.88
N SER A 75 -11.35 -19.95 25.80
CA SER A 75 -10.93 -18.76 26.54
C SER A 75 -10.19 -17.81 25.62
N LEU A 76 -10.39 -16.51 25.79
CA LEU A 76 -9.68 -15.51 25.00
C LEU A 76 -8.22 -15.39 25.47
N PRO A 77 -7.24 -15.30 24.56
CA PRO A 77 -5.91 -14.84 24.93
C PRO A 77 -5.96 -13.35 25.32
N SER A 78 -5.08 -12.92 26.22
CA SER A 78 -5.00 -11.54 26.70
C SER A 78 -3.55 -11.09 26.80
N PRO A 79 -3.11 -9.97 26.20
CA PRO A 79 -3.93 -9.03 25.42
C PRO A 79 -4.38 -9.56 24.06
N LEU A 80 -5.62 -9.27 23.68
CA LEU A 80 -6.24 -9.64 22.41
C LEU A 80 -6.22 -8.46 21.44
N LEU A 81 -5.60 -8.63 20.28
CA LEU A 81 -5.65 -7.66 19.19
C LEU A 81 -6.81 -7.94 18.25
N ASP A 82 -7.66 -6.94 18.04
CA ASP A 82 -8.67 -6.94 17.00
C ASP A 82 -8.15 -6.18 15.77
N ILE A 83 -7.90 -6.88 14.66
CA ILE A 83 -7.36 -6.28 13.44
C ILE A 83 -8.50 -5.82 12.54
N GLY A 84 -8.56 -4.50 12.30
CA GLY A 84 -9.60 -3.90 11.47
C GLY A 84 -10.93 -3.78 12.21
N SER A 85 -10.89 -3.34 13.48
CA SER A 85 -12.04 -3.31 14.39
C SER A 85 -13.28 -2.60 13.83
N GLY A 86 -13.12 -1.65 12.89
CA GLY A 86 -14.26 -0.94 12.31
C GLY A 86 -15.02 -0.17 13.39
N ALA A 87 -16.30 -0.52 13.57
CA ALA A 87 -17.15 -0.02 14.65
C ALA A 87 -17.00 -0.79 15.99
N GLY A 88 -16.03 -1.68 16.11
CA GLY A 88 -15.70 -2.42 17.33
C GLY A 88 -15.93 -3.93 17.24
N PHE A 89 -15.98 -4.50 16.04
CA PHE A 89 -16.26 -5.92 15.84
C PHE A 89 -15.01 -6.67 15.38
N PRO A 90 -14.67 -7.83 15.99
CA PRO A 90 -15.27 -8.42 17.19
C PRO A 90 -14.81 -7.82 18.53
N GLY A 91 -13.79 -6.96 18.56
CA GLY A 91 -13.04 -6.63 19.77
C GLY A 91 -13.86 -6.03 20.93
N LEU A 92 -14.70 -5.02 20.68
CA LEU A 92 -15.54 -4.42 21.73
C LEU A 92 -16.61 -5.39 22.24
N VAL A 93 -17.18 -6.21 21.36
CA VAL A 93 -18.17 -7.22 21.76
C VAL A 93 -17.53 -8.25 22.70
N LEU A 94 -16.35 -8.75 22.31
CA LEU A 94 -15.58 -9.68 23.15
C LEU A 94 -15.20 -9.04 24.48
N LYS A 95 -14.78 -7.77 24.47
CA LYS A 95 -14.44 -7.04 25.70
C LYS A 95 -15.62 -6.91 26.67
N ILE A 96 -16.79 -6.51 26.17
CA ILE A 96 -17.99 -6.35 27.00
C ILE A 96 -18.37 -7.68 27.65
N LEU A 97 -18.25 -8.77 26.89
CA LEU A 97 -18.62 -10.11 27.35
C LEU A 97 -17.54 -10.78 28.22
N SER A 98 -16.27 -10.41 28.07
CA SER A 98 -15.11 -10.85 28.86
C SER A 98 -14.33 -9.62 29.39
N PRO A 99 -14.85 -8.94 30.44
CA PRO A 99 -14.28 -7.70 30.97
C PRO A 99 -12.83 -7.80 31.44
N GLU A 100 -12.39 -8.99 31.84
CA GLU A 100 -11.04 -9.32 32.27
C GLU A 100 -10.01 -9.36 31.12
N THR A 101 -10.46 -9.56 29.88
CA THR A 101 -9.56 -9.62 28.72
C THR A 101 -9.08 -8.21 28.36
N GLU A 102 -7.77 -8.00 28.30
CA GLU A 102 -7.22 -6.77 27.72
C GLU A 102 -7.40 -6.79 26.20
N VAL A 103 -7.93 -5.70 25.63
CA VAL A 103 -8.26 -5.63 24.19
C VAL A 103 -7.59 -4.43 23.53
N ILE A 104 -6.97 -4.69 22.39
CA ILE A 104 -6.37 -3.68 21.52
C ILE A 104 -7.20 -3.61 20.24
N LEU A 105 -7.79 -2.45 19.97
CA LEU A 105 -8.63 -2.22 18.79
C LEU A 105 -7.80 -1.56 17.69
N GLY A 106 -7.48 -2.32 16.64
CA GLY A 106 -6.69 -1.84 15.51
C GLY A 106 -7.55 -1.23 14.42
N GLU A 107 -7.53 0.10 14.31
CA GLU A 107 -8.28 0.84 13.28
C GLU A 107 -7.50 2.08 12.83
N VAL A 108 -7.48 2.36 11.53
CA VAL A 108 -6.65 3.43 10.95
C VAL A 108 -7.44 4.68 10.59
N ARG A 109 -8.77 4.58 10.45
CA ARG A 109 -9.62 5.69 10.03
C ARG A 109 -9.93 6.60 11.22
N PRO A 110 -9.58 7.90 11.15
CA PRO A 110 -9.77 8.82 12.28
C PRO A 110 -11.20 8.93 12.81
N LYS A 111 -12.20 8.80 11.94
CA LYS A 111 -13.62 8.82 12.36
C LYS A 111 -13.98 7.59 13.20
N ARG A 112 -13.52 6.41 12.80
CA ARG A 112 -13.77 5.16 13.51
C ARG A 112 -12.98 5.09 14.81
N THR A 113 -11.73 5.52 14.83
CA THR A 113 -10.95 5.57 16.08
C THR A 113 -11.59 6.50 17.11
N ARG A 114 -12.13 7.66 16.69
CA ARG A 114 -12.92 8.54 17.57
C ARG A 114 -14.20 7.88 18.07
N PHE A 115 -14.94 7.22 17.19
CA PHE A 115 -16.15 6.46 17.59
C PHE A 115 -15.82 5.37 18.61
N LEU A 116 -14.76 4.58 18.38
CA LEU A 116 -14.32 3.55 19.33
C LEU A 116 -13.97 4.15 20.69
N GLN A 117 -13.26 5.29 20.71
CA GLN A 117 -12.95 5.99 21.95
C GLN A 117 -14.22 6.46 22.68
N GLN A 118 -15.18 7.06 21.96
CA GLN A 118 -16.46 7.48 22.53
C GLN A 118 -17.21 6.29 23.17
N VAL A 119 -17.22 5.13 22.52
CA VAL A 119 -17.87 3.93 23.07
C VAL A 119 -17.14 3.43 24.32
N ILE A 120 -15.80 3.43 24.33
CA ILE A 120 -15.01 3.04 25.50
C ILE A 120 -15.34 3.94 26.69
N ASP A 121 -15.37 5.26 26.47
CA ASP A 121 -15.64 6.25 27.50
C ASP A 121 -17.09 6.15 28.01
N GLU A 122 -18.07 6.07 27.11
CA GLU A 122 -19.50 5.97 27.46
C GLU A 122 -19.82 4.71 28.26
N LEU A 123 -19.22 3.57 27.89
CA LEU A 123 -19.48 2.29 28.54
C LEU A 123 -18.60 2.04 29.77
N GLY A 124 -17.65 2.94 30.05
CA GLY A 124 -16.70 2.83 31.17
C GLY A 124 -15.80 1.60 31.05
N LEU A 125 -15.37 1.22 29.84
CA LEU A 125 -14.57 0.02 29.63
C LEU A 125 -13.11 0.28 30.01
N THR A 126 -12.54 -0.58 30.87
CA THR A 126 -11.13 -0.53 31.27
C THR A 126 -10.32 -1.61 30.56
N GLY A 127 -9.00 -1.48 30.44
CA GLY A 127 -8.17 -2.47 29.73
C GLY A 127 -8.51 -2.58 28.24
N VAL A 128 -8.94 -1.48 27.62
CA VAL A 128 -9.16 -1.35 26.18
C VAL A 128 -8.31 -0.20 25.68
N GLN A 129 -7.60 -0.40 24.57
CA GLN A 129 -6.86 0.66 23.91
C GLN A 129 -7.16 0.69 22.41
N VAL A 130 -7.30 1.89 21.85
CA VAL A 130 -7.45 2.09 20.40
C VAL A 130 -6.06 2.31 19.80
N PHE A 131 -5.60 1.37 18.98
CA PHE A 131 -4.36 1.49 18.23
C PHE A 131 -4.66 2.09 16.85
N ALA A 132 -4.48 3.42 16.74
CA ALA A 132 -4.85 4.22 15.57
C ALA A 132 -3.92 4.09 14.34
N HIS A 133 -3.13 3.02 14.25
CA HIS A 133 -2.10 2.81 13.21
C HIS A 133 -2.29 1.48 12.49
N ARG A 134 -1.68 1.37 11.30
CA ARG A 134 -1.77 0.13 10.51
C ARG A 134 -1.02 -0.99 11.22
N ILE A 135 -1.69 -2.12 11.43
CA ILE A 135 -1.08 -3.32 11.99
C ILE A 135 -0.23 -4.01 10.92
N GLY A 136 1.05 -4.16 11.22
CA GLY A 136 2.04 -4.80 10.36
C GLY A 136 3.17 -5.41 11.20
N PRO A 137 4.25 -5.90 10.57
CA PRO A 137 5.30 -6.66 11.23
C PRO A 137 5.97 -5.99 12.44
N GLN A 138 5.91 -4.66 12.53
CA GLN A 138 6.47 -3.86 13.62
C GLN A 138 5.42 -3.43 14.65
N PHE A 139 4.33 -4.19 14.79
CA PHE A 139 3.30 -3.91 15.78
C PHE A 139 3.94 -3.88 17.19
N PRO A 140 3.87 -2.74 17.90
CA PRO A 140 4.76 -2.48 19.03
C PRO A 140 4.22 -3.00 20.37
N LEU A 141 2.96 -3.41 20.42
CA LEU A 141 2.28 -3.79 21.66
C LEU A 141 2.37 -5.30 21.86
N GLU A 142 2.55 -5.69 23.12
CA GLU A 142 2.53 -7.09 23.48
C GLU A 142 1.11 -7.64 23.40
N ILE A 143 0.98 -8.75 22.69
CA ILE A 143 -0.28 -9.50 22.56
C ILE A 143 -0.04 -10.97 22.84
N GLN A 144 -1.10 -11.65 23.26
CA GLN A 144 -1.17 -13.11 23.37
C GLN A 144 -2.10 -13.71 22.32
N GLY A 145 -2.88 -12.88 21.62
CA GLY A 145 -3.64 -13.36 20.49
C GLY A 145 -4.27 -12.28 19.64
N VAL A 146 -4.88 -12.75 18.57
CA VAL A 146 -5.53 -11.93 17.54
C VAL A 146 -6.93 -12.46 17.31
N ALA A 147 -7.91 -11.59 17.20
CA ALA A 147 -9.23 -11.90 16.66
C ALA A 147 -9.45 -11.06 15.40
N THR A 148 -10.07 -11.63 14.38
CA THR A 148 -10.51 -10.83 13.22
C THR A 148 -11.75 -11.43 12.59
N ARG A 149 -12.54 -10.55 11.97
CA ARG A 149 -13.77 -10.87 11.26
C ARG A 149 -13.80 -10.09 9.95
N ALA A 150 -13.94 -10.80 8.82
CA ALA A 150 -14.18 -10.22 7.50
C ALA A 150 -13.14 -9.19 7.00
N LEU A 151 -11.85 -9.33 7.38
CA LEU A 151 -10.77 -8.45 6.96
C LEU A 151 -10.08 -8.91 5.65
N GLU A 152 -9.45 -10.08 5.69
CA GLU A 152 -8.62 -10.65 4.61
C GLU A 152 -8.63 -12.20 4.67
N SER A 153 -7.93 -12.87 3.76
CA SER A 153 -7.82 -14.33 3.75
C SER A 153 -7.17 -14.86 5.04
N CYS A 154 -7.39 -16.14 5.39
CA CYS A 154 -6.71 -16.76 6.53
C CYS A 154 -5.19 -16.62 6.42
N ARG A 155 -4.63 -16.91 5.23
CA ARG A 155 -3.20 -16.80 4.95
C ARG A 155 -2.66 -15.40 5.21
N ASP A 156 -3.29 -14.37 4.65
CA ASP A 156 -2.78 -13.00 4.75
C ASP A 156 -2.82 -12.49 6.20
N THR A 157 -3.85 -12.90 6.97
CA THR A 157 -3.93 -12.62 8.41
C THR A 157 -2.76 -13.27 9.14
N LEU A 158 -2.50 -14.56 8.92
CA LEU A 158 -1.40 -15.28 9.57
C LEU A 158 -0.04 -14.68 9.20
N TYR A 159 0.16 -14.33 7.92
CA TYR A 159 1.38 -13.66 7.47
C TYR A 159 1.58 -12.30 8.14
N ARG A 160 0.51 -11.51 8.29
CA ARG A 160 0.54 -10.20 8.94
C ARG A 160 0.95 -10.30 10.41
N VAL A 161 0.45 -11.30 11.14
CA VAL A 161 0.62 -11.41 12.61
C VAL A 161 1.83 -12.25 13.02
N ALA A 162 2.33 -13.09 12.12
CA ALA A 162 3.54 -13.90 12.31
C ALA A 162 4.71 -13.16 12.97
N PRO A 163 5.03 -11.90 12.62
CA PRO A 163 6.25 -11.26 13.10
C PRO A 163 6.21 -10.86 14.58
N PHE A 164 5.02 -10.68 15.17
CA PHE A 164 4.86 -10.08 16.50
C PHE A 164 3.99 -10.91 17.48
N LEU A 165 3.31 -11.95 16.99
CA LEU A 165 2.57 -12.89 17.83
C LEU A 165 3.56 -13.92 18.43
N PRO A 166 3.67 -14.04 19.77
CA PRO A 166 4.65 -14.89 20.43
C PRO A 166 4.33 -16.37 20.24
N ALA A 167 5.31 -17.26 20.49
CA ALA A 167 5.04 -18.69 20.50
C ALA A 167 3.92 -19.01 21.51
N GLY A 168 3.02 -19.91 21.14
CA GLY A 168 1.80 -20.21 21.90
C GLY A 168 0.67 -19.20 21.72
N GLY A 169 0.93 -18.04 21.14
CA GLY A 169 -0.10 -17.04 20.83
C GLY A 169 -1.15 -17.58 19.86
N ARG A 170 -2.41 -17.16 20.02
CA ARG A 170 -3.56 -17.72 19.28
C ARG A 170 -4.19 -16.71 18.32
N VAL A 171 -4.54 -17.16 17.13
CA VAL A 171 -5.29 -16.39 16.12
C VAL A 171 -6.69 -17.00 15.98
N LEU A 172 -7.70 -16.21 16.29
CA LEU A 172 -9.12 -16.55 16.24
C LEU A 172 -9.72 -15.95 14.97
N LEU A 173 -9.92 -16.79 13.95
CA LEU A 173 -10.45 -16.39 12.64
C LEU A 173 -11.94 -16.74 12.58
N LEU A 174 -12.80 -15.71 12.53
CA LEU A 174 -14.23 -15.89 12.32
C LEU A 174 -14.53 -15.88 10.81
N LYS A 175 -14.83 -17.06 10.25
CA LYS A 175 -14.95 -17.30 8.81
C LYS A 175 -16.34 -17.80 8.41
N GLY A 176 -16.69 -17.50 7.16
CA GLY A 176 -17.92 -17.98 6.51
C GLY A 176 -17.81 -19.44 6.05
N PRO A 177 -18.78 -19.92 5.25
CA PRO A 177 -18.86 -21.33 4.82
C PRO A 177 -17.69 -21.78 3.94
N LYS A 178 -17.02 -20.87 3.23
CA LYS A 178 -15.78 -21.15 2.47
C LYS A 178 -14.52 -21.22 3.34
N GLY A 179 -14.67 -21.16 4.67
CA GLY A 179 -13.54 -21.16 5.59
C GLY A 179 -12.66 -22.40 5.45
N ASP A 180 -13.24 -23.56 5.14
CA ASP A 180 -12.51 -24.84 5.08
C ASP A 180 -11.43 -24.83 3.96
N GLU A 181 -11.71 -24.22 2.81
CA GLU A 181 -10.73 -24.03 1.71
C GLU A 181 -9.62 -23.04 2.09
N GLU A 182 -9.97 -21.87 2.64
CA GLU A 182 -9.01 -20.84 3.05
C GLU A 182 -8.04 -21.34 4.15
N ILE A 183 -8.51 -22.25 5.03
CA ILE A 183 -7.69 -22.86 6.08
C ILE A 183 -6.68 -23.82 5.45
N ALA A 184 -7.10 -24.66 4.50
CA ALA A 184 -6.23 -25.61 3.85
C ALA A 184 -5.08 -24.89 3.11
N GLU A 185 -5.38 -23.82 2.38
CA GLU A 185 -4.39 -22.96 1.75
C GLU A 185 -3.43 -22.33 2.77
N ALA A 186 -3.98 -21.77 3.86
CA ALA A 186 -3.16 -21.17 4.90
C ALA A 186 -2.20 -22.17 5.57
N LEU A 187 -2.64 -23.41 5.83
CA LEU A 187 -1.79 -24.47 6.41
C LEU A 187 -0.72 -24.99 5.44
N ALA A 188 -1.00 -24.95 4.14
CA ALA A 188 -0.02 -25.32 3.13
C ALA A 188 1.18 -24.35 3.13
N GLU A 189 0.93 -23.05 3.29
CA GLU A 189 1.95 -22.00 3.18
C GLU A 189 2.55 -21.56 4.52
N MET A 190 1.75 -21.49 5.59
CA MET A 190 2.15 -20.90 6.88
C MET A 190 2.66 -21.95 7.88
N LYS A 191 3.87 -22.47 7.65
CA LYS A 191 4.51 -23.51 8.48
C LYS A 191 4.85 -23.11 9.92
N ASP A 192 4.68 -21.85 10.28
CA ASP A 192 4.93 -21.33 11.63
C ASP A 192 3.69 -21.38 12.53
N PHE A 193 2.56 -21.83 11.98
CA PHE A 193 1.30 -21.94 12.68
C PHE A 193 0.76 -23.37 12.61
N ALA A 194 0.34 -23.88 13.75
CA ALA A 194 -0.44 -25.11 13.84
C ALA A 194 -1.93 -24.78 13.84
N HIS A 195 -2.70 -25.61 13.14
CA HIS A 195 -4.14 -25.68 13.37
C HIS A 195 -4.38 -26.27 14.76
N GLU A 196 -5.01 -25.50 15.65
CA GLU A 196 -5.35 -25.98 17.00
C GLU A 196 -6.74 -26.61 17.00
N LYS A 197 -7.74 -25.90 16.46
CA LYS A 197 -9.11 -26.40 16.40
C LYS A 197 -9.96 -25.61 15.41
N THR A 198 -10.94 -26.27 14.80
CA THR A 198 -12.05 -25.60 14.10
C THR A 198 -13.35 -25.96 14.79
N TYR A 199 -14.17 -24.94 15.07
CA TYR A 199 -15.54 -25.10 15.55
C TYR A 199 -16.52 -24.66 14.48
N SER A 200 -17.47 -25.54 14.17
CA SER A 200 -18.57 -25.28 13.25
C SER A 200 -19.82 -24.89 14.03
N TYR A 201 -20.49 -23.83 13.62
CA TYR A 201 -21.74 -23.41 14.24
C TYR A 201 -22.63 -22.67 13.24
N ASN A 202 -23.93 -22.63 13.56
CA ASN A 202 -24.92 -21.86 12.83
C ASN A 202 -25.27 -20.60 13.63
N LEU A 203 -25.47 -19.48 12.93
CA LEU A 203 -25.96 -18.26 13.56
C LEU A 203 -27.49 -18.34 13.72
N ALA A 204 -27.94 -18.57 14.96
CA ALA A 204 -29.35 -18.77 15.30
C ALA A 204 -30.01 -19.86 14.43
N ASP A 205 -31.32 -19.77 14.21
CA ASP A 205 -32.10 -20.75 13.41
C ASP A 205 -31.86 -20.61 11.88
N THR A 206 -30.70 -20.10 11.46
CA THR A 206 -30.39 -19.92 10.03
C THR A 206 -29.43 -20.99 9.53
N ARG A 207 -29.51 -21.33 8.24
CA ARG A 207 -28.54 -22.20 7.54
C ARG A 207 -27.19 -21.52 7.26
N ASN A 208 -26.88 -20.42 7.96
CA ASN A 208 -25.63 -19.68 7.78
C ASN A 208 -24.52 -20.37 8.57
N GLU A 209 -23.87 -21.33 7.95
CA GLU A 209 -22.70 -21.98 8.52
C GLU A 209 -21.56 -20.99 8.72
N ARG A 210 -20.96 -21.08 9.90
CA ARG A 210 -19.76 -20.34 10.31
C ARG A 210 -18.70 -21.30 10.82
N ARG A 211 -17.46 -20.85 10.72
CA ARG A 211 -16.30 -21.51 11.29
C ARG A 211 -15.58 -20.54 12.21
N LEU A 212 -15.25 -21.00 13.41
CA LEU A 212 -14.21 -20.39 14.22
C LEU A 212 -12.96 -21.26 14.09
N VAL A 213 -11.92 -20.70 13.48
CA VAL A 213 -10.63 -21.37 13.32
C VAL A 213 -9.68 -20.80 14.35
N ILE A 214 -9.06 -21.68 15.12
CA ILE A 214 -8.02 -21.34 16.08
C ILE A 214 -6.71 -21.85 15.54
N MET A 215 -5.80 -20.92 15.26
CA MET A 215 -4.43 -21.20 14.86
C MET A 215 -3.50 -20.84 16.01
N ARG A 216 -2.54 -21.70 16.32
CA ARG A 216 -1.54 -21.46 17.35
C ARG A 216 -0.20 -21.19 16.71
N ARG A 217 0.47 -20.13 17.14
CA ARG A 217 1.84 -19.81 16.73
C ARG A 217 2.79 -20.85 17.34
N GLU A 218 3.55 -21.55 16.51
CA GLU A 218 4.52 -22.54 16.98
C GLU A 218 5.92 -21.96 17.15
N ARG A 219 6.28 -20.97 16.33
CA ARG A 219 7.60 -20.33 16.37
C ARG A 219 7.57 -19.07 17.19
N GLU A 220 8.61 -18.88 18.00
CA GLU A 220 8.82 -17.63 18.73
C GLU A 220 8.76 -16.45 17.75
N SER A 221 7.98 -15.43 18.10
CA SER A 221 8.11 -14.16 17.38
C SER A 221 9.47 -13.58 17.68
N VAL A 222 10.19 -13.15 16.66
CA VAL A 222 11.39 -12.34 16.86
C VAL A 222 10.95 -10.91 17.22
N ARG A 223 10.39 -10.74 18.42
CA ARG A 223 10.22 -9.42 19.03
C ARG A 223 11.62 -8.93 19.33
N LYS A 224 12.05 -7.86 18.67
CA LYS A 224 13.27 -7.14 19.06
C LYS A 224 12.97 -6.37 20.34
N THR A 225 12.96 -7.07 21.47
CA THR A 225 13.00 -6.44 22.79
C THR A 225 14.36 -5.77 22.95
N GLY A 226 14.34 -4.48 23.28
CA GLY A 226 15.53 -3.75 23.64
C GLY A 226 16.02 -4.25 25.00
N GLU A 227 17.14 -4.96 25.02
CA GLU A 227 18.25 -4.81 25.98
C GLU A 227 19.37 -5.85 25.72
N SER A 228 20.53 -5.60 26.32
CA SER A 228 21.91 -6.05 26.02
C SER A 228 22.17 -7.56 25.88
N ASN A 229 22.94 -8.04 24.88
CA ASN A 229 24.41 -8.07 24.83
C ASN A 229 24.94 -9.00 23.71
N THR A 230 26.10 -8.64 23.14
CA THR A 230 27.12 -9.45 22.41
C THR A 230 26.73 -10.44 21.30
N GLY A 231 27.16 -10.15 20.06
CA GLY A 231 27.81 -11.19 19.26
C GLY A 231 27.31 -11.53 17.84
N ALA A 232 26.67 -10.63 17.09
CA ALA A 232 26.66 -10.62 15.61
C ALA A 232 26.07 -9.29 15.11
N PRO A 233 26.57 -8.69 14.00
CA PRO A 233 26.35 -7.28 13.71
C PRO A 233 24.89 -7.00 13.32
N LYS A 234 24.09 -6.53 14.30
CA LYS A 234 22.86 -5.79 14.08
C LYS A 234 23.27 -4.46 13.42
N SER A 235 22.96 -4.24 12.14
CA SER A 235 23.03 -2.88 11.59
C SER A 235 21.84 -2.09 12.13
N THR A 236 21.98 -1.56 13.35
CA THR A 236 21.15 -0.46 13.83
C THR A 236 21.48 0.75 12.97
N GLY A 237 20.60 1.08 12.02
CA GLY A 237 20.73 2.32 11.27
C GLY A 237 20.85 3.51 12.23
N ARG A 238 21.90 4.31 12.08
CA ARG A 238 22.15 5.47 12.93
C ARG A 238 21.02 6.49 12.72
N VAL A 239 20.40 6.94 13.80
CA VAL A 239 19.46 8.07 13.76
C VAL A 239 20.25 9.35 14.02
N THR A 240 20.07 10.38 13.21
CA THR A 240 20.72 11.68 13.40
C THR A 240 19.71 12.78 13.12
N GLU A 241 19.67 13.77 14.01
CA GLU A 241 18.74 14.90 13.91
C GLU A 241 19.45 16.12 13.33
N ILE A 242 18.81 16.77 12.37
CA ILE A 242 19.32 17.99 11.72
C ILE A 242 18.25 19.07 11.80
N THR A 243 18.56 20.12 12.56
CA THR A 243 17.69 21.29 12.75
C THR A 243 18.20 22.55 12.05
N SER A 244 19.45 22.53 11.56
CA SER A 244 20.10 23.69 10.93
C SER A 244 20.29 23.49 9.43
N ARG A 245 19.86 24.49 8.65
CA ARG A 245 20.07 24.57 7.19
C ARG A 245 21.55 24.65 6.80
N ALA A 246 22.41 25.16 7.70
CA ALA A 246 23.84 25.30 7.45
C ALA A 246 24.61 23.97 7.56
N ASN A 247 23.96 22.89 8.01
CA ASN A 247 24.55 21.57 8.13
C ASN A 247 24.97 21.01 6.75
N GLU A 248 26.20 20.53 6.62
CA GLU A 248 26.76 20.03 5.35
C GLU A 248 26.00 18.83 4.79
N GLN A 249 25.53 17.92 5.67
CA GLN A 249 24.72 16.78 5.26
C GLN A 249 23.37 17.23 4.69
N PHE A 250 22.72 18.23 5.32
CA PHE A 250 21.49 18.80 4.78
C PHE A 250 21.71 19.50 3.43
N LYS A 251 22.80 20.25 3.27
CA LYS A 251 23.15 20.87 1.97
C LYS A 251 23.34 19.81 0.87
N SER A 252 24.00 18.69 1.18
CA SER A 252 24.13 17.55 0.26
C SER A 252 22.74 16.99 -0.11
N LEU A 253 21.87 16.72 0.88
CA LEU A 253 20.50 16.25 0.64
C LEU A 253 19.67 17.22 -0.23
N LEU A 254 19.71 18.51 0.08
CA LEU A 254 19.00 19.53 -0.68
C LEU A 254 19.50 19.58 -2.13
N SER A 255 20.81 19.38 -2.36
CA SER A 255 21.37 19.33 -3.71
C SER A 255 20.82 18.18 -4.56
N LEU A 256 20.31 17.09 -3.95
CA LEU A 256 19.67 15.97 -4.65
C LEU A 256 18.33 16.35 -5.31
N THR A 257 17.80 17.54 -5.01
CA THR A 257 16.65 18.09 -5.74
C THR A 257 17.01 18.58 -7.14
N GLU A 258 18.30 18.70 -7.44
CA GLU A 258 18.85 19.17 -8.71
C GLU A 258 19.72 18.10 -9.41
N ALA A 259 19.75 18.12 -10.74
CA ALA A 259 20.48 17.13 -11.52
C ALA A 259 22.00 17.16 -11.27
N LYS A 260 22.56 18.34 -10.98
CA LYS A 260 23.99 18.50 -10.66
C LYS A 260 24.34 17.82 -9.33
N GLY A 261 23.50 17.97 -8.31
CA GLY A 261 23.71 17.32 -7.01
C GLY A 261 23.57 15.80 -7.13
N ILE A 262 22.55 15.30 -7.81
CA ILE A 262 22.38 13.86 -8.08
C ILE A 262 23.64 13.25 -8.70
N ARG A 263 24.23 13.90 -9.72
CA ARG A 263 25.46 13.42 -10.38
C ARG A 263 26.68 13.44 -9.46
N LYS A 264 26.82 14.49 -8.66
CA LYS A 264 27.96 14.69 -7.75
C LYS A 264 27.92 13.68 -6.59
N GLU A 265 26.78 13.58 -5.94
CA GLU A 265 26.59 12.75 -4.75
C GLU A 265 26.35 11.28 -5.10
N LYS A 266 25.97 10.96 -6.36
CA LYS A 266 25.58 9.63 -6.84
C LYS A 266 24.44 9.02 -6.01
N LEU A 267 23.54 9.87 -5.53
CA LEU A 267 22.33 9.51 -4.78
C LEU A 267 21.12 10.19 -5.40
N PHE A 268 19.93 9.72 -5.09
CA PHE A 268 18.69 10.38 -5.50
C PHE A 268 17.58 10.20 -4.46
N LEU A 269 16.59 11.10 -4.52
CA LEU A 269 15.46 11.12 -3.59
C LEU A 269 14.27 10.33 -4.17
N VAL A 270 13.66 9.52 -3.31
CA VAL A 270 12.45 8.78 -3.61
C VAL A 270 11.36 9.15 -2.63
N SER A 271 10.37 9.90 -3.13
CA SER A 271 9.24 10.38 -2.35
C SER A 271 7.96 9.60 -2.68
N GLY A 272 7.11 9.42 -1.68
CA GLY A 272 5.80 8.79 -1.81
C GLY A 272 5.67 7.55 -0.93
N GLU A 273 4.64 7.56 -0.09
CA GLU A 273 4.43 6.54 0.95
C GLU A 273 4.48 5.10 0.41
N LYS A 274 3.74 4.80 -0.65
CA LYS A 274 3.70 3.44 -1.23
C LYS A 274 5.08 2.98 -1.72
N LEU A 275 5.81 3.86 -2.40
CA LEU A 275 7.12 3.55 -2.98
C LEU A 275 8.18 3.38 -1.90
N VAL A 276 8.17 4.22 -0.87
CA VAL A 276 9.06 4.09 0.29
C VAL A 276 8.74 2.81 1.06
N GLN A 277 7.47 2.44 1.22
CA GLN A 277 7.09 1.17 1.84
C GLN A 277 7.56 -0.03 1.01
N GLU A 278 7.46 0.03 -0.32
CA GLU A 278 7.97 -1.01 -1.22
C GLU A 278 9.49 -1.16 -1.10
N ILE A 279 10.24 -0.05 -1.08
CA ILE A 279 11.69 -0.05 -0.83
C ILE A 279 12.02 -0.68 0.51
N LEU A 280 11.27 -0.34 1.55
CA LEU A 280 11.48 -0.85 2.90
C LEU A 280 11.05 -2.30 3.08
N THR A 281 10.27 -2.90 2.17
CA THR A 281 9.76 -4.27 2.29
C THR A 281 10.41 -5.23 1.30
N THR A 282 10.96 -4.74 0.18
CA THR A 282 11.66 -5.54 -0.83
C THR A 282 13.17 -5.51 -0.60
N ASP A 283 13.78 -6.64 -0.25
CA ASP A 283 15.21 -6.73 0.10
C ASP A 283 16.15 -6.15 -0.97
N ARG A 284 15.88 -6.42 -2.26
CA ARG A 284 16.65 -5.88 -3.39
C ARG A 284 16.66 -4.35 -3.41
N LEU A 285 15.53 -3.71 -3.13
CA LEU A 285 15.40 -2.25 -3.11
C LEU A 285 15.95 -1.68 -1.80
N ARG A 286 15.71 -2.36 -0.66
CA ARG A 286 16.25 -1.99 0.64
C ARG A 286 17.77 -1.95 0.64
N ALA A 287 18.42 -2.87 -0.07
CA ALA A 287 19.88 -2.88 -0.23
C ALA A 287 20.44 -1.63 -0.93
N GLN A 288 19.60 -0.89 -1.68
CA GLN A 288 19.98 0.37 -2.34
C GLN A 288 19.63 1.61 -1.50
N LEU A 289 18.92 1.46 -0.38
CA LEU A 289 18.55 2.55 0.51
C LEU A 289 19.75 2.94 1.38
N GLN A 290 20.23 4.16 1.22
CA GLN A 290 21.33 4.71 2.02
C GLN A 290 20.84 5.34 3.31
N THR A 291 19.75 6.10 3.23
CA THR A 291 19.21 6.84 4.35
C THR A 291 17.71 7.09 4.16
N LEU A 292 16.94 7.06 5.23
CA LEU A 292 15.56 7.50 5.26
C LEU A 292 15.48 8.92 5.84
N LEU A 293 14.80 9.83 5.17
CA LEU A 293 14.51 11.18 5.66
C LEU A 293 13.09 11.19 6.23
N VAL A 294 12.95 11.71 7.44
CA VAL A 294 11.65 11.89 8.10
C VAL A 294 11.58 13.29 8.71
N SER A 295 10.38 13.86 8.78
CA SER A 295 10.17 15.06 9.59
C SER A 295 10.10 14.68 11.07
N SER A 296 10.54 15.57 11.96
CA SER A 296 10.41 15.40 13.41
C SER A 296 8.95 15.24 13.90
N GLU A 297 7.98 15.70 13.12
CA GLU A 297 6.53 15.54 13.38
C GLU A 297 5.99 14.16 12.94
N MET A 298 6.78 13.38 12.19
CA MET A 298 6.38 12.06 11.73
C MET A 298 6.66 10.99 12.79
N PRO A 299 5.82 9.96 12.90
CA PRO A 299 6.10 8.81 13.75
C PRO A 299 7.44 8.17 13.38
N ARG A 300 8.29 7.92 14.38
CA ARG A 300 9.58 7.25 14.18
C ARG A 300 9.33 5.77 13.91
N ALA A 301 9.66 5.30 12.70
CA ALA A 301 9.60 3.89 12.34
C ALA A 301 11.00 3.26 12.45
N GLU A 302 11.12 2.10 13.09
CA GLU A 302 12.38 1.34 13.13
C GLU A 302 12.59 0.64 11.79
N THR A 303 13.22 1.33 10.85
CA THR A 303 13.41 0.81 9.49
C THR A 303 14.68 -0.01 9.32
N GLY A 304 15.56 -0.02 10.33
CA GLY A 304 16.90 -0.61 10.25
C GLY A 304 17.87 0.15 9.32
N ALA A 305 17.37 1.13 8.56
CA ALA A 305 18.17 2.02 7.73
C ALA A 305 18.63 3.25 8.52
N ASN A 306 19.78 3.82 8.13
CA ASN A 306 20.20 5.11 8.68
C ASN A 306 19.07 6.13 8.48
N THR A 307 18.72 6.87 9.53
CA THR A 307 17.56 7.77 9.48
C THR A 307 17.99 9.18 9.85
N LEU A 308 17.62 10.14 9.01
CA LEU A 308 17.80 11.56 9.28
C LEU A 308 16.47 12.19 9.61
N VAL A 309 16.38 12.72 10.83
CA VAL A 309 15.23 13.46 11.31
C VAL A 309 15.46 14.93 11.02
N LEU A 310 14.63 15.52 10.17
CA LEU A 310 14.69 16.93 9.79
C LEU A 310 13.62 17.72 10.52
N SER A 311 13.91 18.97 10.89
CA SER A 311 12.84 19.89 11.33
C SER A 311 11.77 20.05 10.24
N PRO A 312 10.52 20.41 10.57
CA PRO A 312 9.44 20.48 9.59
C PRO A 312 9.72 21.48 8.46
N ALA A 313 10.45 22.57 8.76
CA ALA A 313 10.87 23.55 7.76
C ALA A 313 11.89 22.98 6.77
N LEU A 314 12.94 22.32 7.27
CA LEU A 314 13.98 21.70 6.44
C LEU A 314 13.44 20.54 5.61
N PHE A 315 12.54 19.73 6.19
CA PHE A 315 11.90 18.63 5.48
C PHE A 315 11.12 19.12 4.25
N ARG A 316 10.40 20.23 4.36
CA ARG A 316 9.65 20.84 3.24
C ARG A 316 10.53 21.29 2.08
N GLU A 317 11.77 21.70 2.33
CA GLU A 317 12.71 22.07 1.26
C GLU A 317 13.14 20.86 0.42
N VAL A 318 13.24 19.68 1.03
CA VAL A 318 13.64 18.43 0.36
C VAL A 318 12.43 17.69 -0.24
N ASP A 319 11.25 17.82 0.37
CA ASP A 319 9.98 17.31 -0.15
C ASP A 319 9.40 18.22 -1.24
N VAL A 320 10.11 18.36 -2.36
CA VAL A 320 9.70 19.18 -3.52
C VAL A 320 8.31 18.80 -4.05
N SER A 321 7.89 17.56 -3.82
CA SER A 321 6.60 17.04 -4.25
C SER A 321 5.46 17.29 -3.25
N GLY A 322 5.77 17.74 -2.03
CA GLY A 322 4.80 17.97 -0.96
C GLY A 322 4.07 16.69 -0.53
N THR A 323 4.74 15.55 -0.52
CA THR A 323 4.11 14.27 -0.16
C THR A 323 3.79 14.17 1.34
N ARG A 324 4.50 14.93 2.19
CA ARG A 324 4.38 14.87 3.66
C ARG A 324 4.53 13.44 4.20
N SER A 325 5.35 12.65 3.53
CA SER A 325 5.66 11.26 3.87
C SER A 325 7.17 11.10 3.93
N ALA A 326 7.69 10.07 4.60
CA ALA A 326 9.12 9.75 4.55
C ALA A 326 9.66 9.74 3.11
N ILE A 327 10.94 10.10 2.96
CA ILE A 327 11.67 10.14 1.67
C ILE A 327 12.87 9.21 1.77
N GLY A 328 13.00 8.28 0.83
CA GLY A 328 14.20 7.45 0.72
C GLY A 328 15.32 8.18 -0.02
N VAL A 329 16.54 8.09 0.49
CA VAL A 329 17.77 8.45 -0.24
C VAL A 329 18.37 7.16 -0.78
N MET A 330 18.34 6.97 -2.08
CA MET A 330 18.77 5.74 -2.73
C MET A 330 20.08 5.94 -3.49
N GLN A 331 20.86 4.85 -3.59
CA GLN A 331 22.03 4.79 -4.45
C GLN A 331 21.62 4.98 -5.91
N LEU A 332 22.26 5.92 -6.62
CA LEU A 332 22.00 6.14 -8.04
C LEU A 332 22.44 4.89 -8.84
N PRO A 333 21.53 4.23 -9.57
CA PRO A 333 21.89 3.07 -10.38
C PRO A 333 22.77 3.48 -11.57
N GLY A 334 23.67 2.59 -11.98
CA GLY A 334 24.44 2.78 -13.20
C GLY A 334 23.54 2.70 -14.44
N ILE A 335 23.57 3.73 -15.28
CA ILE A 335 22.91 3.71 -16.59
C ILE A 335 23.95 3.48 -17.68
N SER A 336 23.86 2.36 -18.38
CA SER A 336 24.75 2.03 -19.51
C SER A 336 24.46 2.92 -20.73
N ALA A 337 25.50 3.18 -21.52
CA ALA A 337 25.31 3.80 -22.83
C ALA A 337 24.56 2.84 -23.76
N TRP A 338 23.56 3.35 -24.46
CA TRP A 338 22.87 2.60 -25.49
C TRP A 338 23.80 2.40 -26.69
N GLN A 339 23.75 1.21 -27.26
CA GLN A 339 24.49 0.83 -28.46
C GLN A 339 23.46 0.35 -29.49
N PRO A 340 23.63 0.65 -30.78
CA PRO A 340 22.78 0.12 -31.84
C PRO A 340 22.90 -1.41 -31.90
N THR A 341 21.98 -2.12 -31.26
CA THR A 341 21.90 -3.58 -31.30
C THR A 341 20.79 -4.01 -32.25
N ALA A 342 21.06 -5.02 -33.09
CA ALA A 342 20.04 -5.67 -33.91
C ALA A 342 19.16 -6.55 -33.01
N GLU A 343 18.22 -5.92 -32.29
CA GLU A 343 17.24 -6.66 -31.52
C GLU A 343 16.24 -7.35 -32.44
N THR A 344 15.85 -8.56 -32.08
CA THR A 344 14.89 -9.36 -32.84
C THR A 344 13.45 -9.20 -32.35
N SER A 345 13.24 -8.64 -31.15
CA SER A 345 11.91 -8.37 -30.59
C SER A 345 11.92 -7.35 -29.44
N GLY A 346 10.79 -6.69 -29.21
CA GLY A 346 10.55 -5.78 -28.09
C GLY A 346 10.45 -4.31 -28.52
N VAL A 347 10.02 -3.45 -27.58
CA VAL A 347 9.92 -2.00 -27.82
C VAL A 347 11.02 -1.26 -27.07
N THR A 348 11.79 -0.45 -27.81
CA THR A 348 12.77 0.50 -27.30
C THR A 348 12.23 1.91 -27.47
N VAL A 349 12.08 2.65 -26.37
CA VAL A 349 11.54 4.00 -26.37
C VAL A 349 12.66 5.02 -26.23
N PHE A 350 12.75 5.99 -27.15
CA PHE A 350 13.67 7.11 -27.07
C PHE A 350 12.93 8.35 -26.55
N LEU A 351 13.42 8.93 -25.45
CA LEU A 351 12.80 10.05 -24.76
C LEU A 351 13.68 11.31 -24.84
N PRO A 352 13.21 12.38 -25.51
CA PRO A 352 13.88 13.67 -25.55
C PRO A 352 13.28 14.72 -24.59
N PHE A 353 12.44 14.30 -23.64
CA PHE A 353 11.68 15.26 -22.81
C PHE A 353 12.57 16.02 -21.82
N GLN A 354 12.39 17.33 -21.77
CA GLN A 354 13.08 18.22 -20.83
C GLN A 354 12.31 18.42 -19.53
N ASP A 355 11.01 18.14 -19.49
CA ASP A 355 10.23 18.15 -18.25
C ASP A 355 10.42 16.81 -17.48
N PRO A 356 10.97 16.85 -16.25
CA PRO A 356 11.05 15.69 -15.37
C PRO A 356 9.73 14.92 -15.20
N ALA A 357 8.59 15.62 -15.07
CA ALA A 357 7.29 14.98 -14.88
C ALA A 357 6.90 14.13 -16.11
N ASN A 358 7.15 14.65 -17.32
CA ASN A 358 6.90 13.93 -18.56
C ASN A 358 7.84 12.72 -18.71
N ILE A 359 9.12 12.84 -18.31
CA ILE A 359 10.05 11.69 -18.27
C ILE A 359 9.50 10.57 -17.37
N GLY A 360 9.08 10.90 -16.16
CA GLY A 360 8.55 9.91 -15.23
C GLY A 360 7.27 9.24 -15.73
N ALA A 361 6.32 10.02 -16.23
CA ALA A 361 5.07 9.49 -16.78
C ALA A 361 5.28 8.64 -18.06
N ALA A 362 6.29 8.99 -18.87
CA ALA A 362 6.71 8.21 -20.02
C ALA A 362 7.32 6.86 -19.62
N ILE A 363 8.23 6.83 -18.63
CA ILE A 363 8.80 5.60 -18.08
C ILE A 363 7.68 4.70 -17.53
N ARG A 364 6.70 5.28 -16.83
CA ARG A 364 5.54 4.54 -16.33
C ARG A 364 4.71 3.93 -17.45
N SER A 365 4.47 4.68 -18.53
CA SER A 365 3.73 4.19 -19.69
C SER A 365 4.51 3.09 -20.42
N ALA A 366 5.82 3.28 -20.61
CA ALA A 366 6.72 2.29 -21.18
C ALA A 366 6.66 0.98 -20.39
N ALA A 367 6.76 1.03 -19.06
CA ALA A 367 6.63 -0.14 -18.20
C ALA A 367 5.25 -0.83 -18.34
N ALA A 368 4.18 -0.04 -18.29
CA ALA A 368 2.81 -0.55 -18.33
C ALA A 368 2.48 -1.26 -19.66
N PHE A 369 3.02 -0.77 -20.76
CA PHE A 369 2.78 -1.30 -22.10
C PHE A 369 3.90 -2.24 -22.58
N GLY A 370 4.76 -2.71 -21.67
CA GLY A 370 5.72 -3.78 -21.94
C GLY A 370 6.94 -3.36 -22.78
N ALA A 371 7.28 -2.07 -22.80
CA ALA A 371 8.55 -1.64 -23.38
C ALA A 371 9.72 -2.24 -22.58
N ARG A 372 10.69 -2.80 -23.30
CA ARG A 372 11.85 -3.46 -22.71
C ARG A 372 12.79 -2.44 -22.07
N ARG A 373 12.96 -1.31 -22.75
CA ARG A 373 13.93 -0.29 -22.37
C ARG A 373 13.52 1.12 -22.78
N VAL A 374 14.08 2.07 -22.05
CA VAL A 374 13.94 3.50 -22.28
C VAL A 374 15.33 4.10 -22.44
N VAL A 375 15.56 4.72 -23.59
CA VAL A 375 16.79 5.42 -23.97
C VAL A 375 16.54 6.91 -23.80
N LEU A 376 17.26 7.54 -22.87
CA LEU A 376 17.17 8.98 -22.61
C LEU A 376 18.16 9.70 -23.51
N THR A 377 17.71 10.64 -24.35
CA THR A 377 18.64 11.42 -25.18
C THR A 377 19.50 12.36 -24.31
N GLU A 378 20.58 12.92 -24.86
CA GLU A 378 21.47 13.83 -24.12
C GLU A 378 20.73 15.04 -23.53
N GLU A 379 19.70 15.52 -24.23
CA GLU A 379 18.87 16.67 -23.85
C GLU A 379 17.81 16.33 -22.79
N ALA A 380 17.56 15.04 -22.53
CA ALA A 380 16.50 14.60 -21.65
C ALA A 380 16.76 14.97 -20.20
N ALA A 381 15.70 15.35 -19.48
CA ALA A 381 15.78 15.51 -18.04
C ALA A 381 16.13 14.19 -17.35
N SER A 382 16.85 14.29 -16.24
CA SER A 382 17.22 13.11 -15.46
C SER A 382 15.97 12.38 -14.93
N PRO A 383 15.91 11.04 -15.07
CA PRO A 383 14.78 10.24 -14.57
C PRO A 383 14.78 10.15 -13.03
N PHE A 384 15.87 10.57 -12.39
CA PHE A 384 16.06 10.52 -10.94
C PHE A 384 15.77 11.84 -10.23
N LEU A 385 15.31 12.87 -10.95
CA LEU A 385 14.80 14.09 -10.33
C LEU A 385 13.50 13.78 -9.54
N PRO A 386 13.23 14.48 -8.41
CA PRO A 386 12.09 14.15 -7.55
C PRO A 386 10.74 14.10 -8.29
N LYS A 387 10.49 15.01 -9.23
CA LYS A 387 9.28 15.02 -10.05
C LYS A 387 9.20 13.81 -10.99
N SER A 388 10.31 13.43 -11.63
CA SER A 388 10.40 12.23 -12.47
C SER A 388 10.11 10.96 -11.67
N VAL A 389 10.79 10.80 -10.53
CA VAL A 389 10.63 9.62 -9.67
C VAL A 389 9.20 9.47 -9.18
N ARG A 390 8.58 10.57 -8.76
CA ARG A 390 7.17 10.56 -8.34
C ARG A 390 6.23 10.15 -9.47
N ALA A 391 6.41 10.70 -10.67
CA ALA A 391 5.55 10.38 -11.82
C ALA A 391 5.75 8.93 -12.30
N ALA A 392 6.99 8.43 -12.27
CA ALA A 392 7.33 7.05 -12.59
C ALA A 392 6.80 6.06 -11.55
N ALA A 393 6.81 6.44 -10.27
CA ALA A 393 6.55 5.56 -9.13
C ALA A 393 7.46 4.30 -9.19
N ASN A 394 6.92 3.11 -8.90
CA ASN A 394 7.69 1.87 -8.92
C ASN A 394 8.14 1.44 -10.33
N ALA A 395 7.54 1.97 -11.40
CA ALA A 395 7.92 1.69 -12.79
C ALA A 395 9.39 2.02 -13.09
N LEU A 396 9.99 2.95 -12.33
CA LEU A 396 11.42 3.30 -12.42
C LEU A 396 12.34 2.08 -12.26
N PHE A 397 11.88 1.03 -11.56
CA PHE A 397 12.65 -0.19 -11.29
C PHE A 397 12.29 -1.38 -12.18
N HIS A 398 11.36 -1.21 -13.13
CA HIS A 398 10.83 -2.26 -13.99
C HIS A 398 11.24 -2.13 -15.46
N VAL A 399 11.83 -1.00 -15.85
CA VAL A 399 12.30 -0.75 -17.22
C VAL A 399 13.80 -0.53 -17.21
N GLU A 400 14.50 -1.09 -18.19
CA GLU A 400 15.93 -0.84 -18.38
C GLU A 400 16.13 0.60 -18.89
N LEU A 401 16.74 1.46 -18.07
CA LEU A 401 17.10 2.82 -18.46
C LEU A 401 18.49 2.83 -19.10
N MET A 402 18.65 3.55 -20.21
CA MET A 402 19.90 3.68 -20.96
C MET A 402 20.18 5.14 -21.34
N ARG A 403 21.47 5.49 -21.48
CA ARG A 403 21.91 6.80 -21.98
C ARG A 403 22.04 6.76 -23.48
N GLY A 404 21.27 7.56 -24.18
CA GLY A 404 21.28 7.68 -25.64
C GLY A 404 22.11 8.85 -26.15
N PRO A 405 22.28 8.93 -27.48
CA PRO A 405 22.92 10.06 -28.13
C PRO A 405 21.99 11.28 -28.17
N ARG A 406 22.45 12.37 -28.79
CA ARG A 406 21.64 13.58 -29.04
C ARG A 406 20.44 13.25 -29.90
N LEU A 407 19.35 14.00 -29.74
CA LEU A 407 18.15 13.83 -30.55
C LEU A 407 18.44 13.89 -32.06
N SER A 408 19.30 14.81 -32.49
CA SER A 408 19.72 14.96 -33.88
C SER A 408 20.48 13.75 -34.44
N GLU A 409 21.14 12.99 -33.56
CA GLU A 409 21.86 11.76 -33.94
C GLU A 409 20.91 10.57 -33.92
N VAL A 410 19.96 10.51 -32.99
CA VAL A 410 18.92 9.46 -32.93
C VAL A 410 18.16 9.37 -34.25
N VAL A 411 17.67 10.51 -34.76
CA VAL A 411 16.88 10.54 -36.01
C VAL A 411 17.68 10.15 -37.26
N LYS A 412 19.02 10.15 -37.20
CA LYS A 412 19.91 9.81 -38.32
C LYS A 412 20.47 8.40 -38.23
N SER A 413 20.83 7.97 -37.02
CA SER A 413 21.66 6.78 -36.79
C SER A 413 20.88 5.55 -36.37
N VAL A 414 19.65 5.70 -35.87
CA VAL A 414 18.83 4.56 -35.44
C VAL A 414 17.99 4.05 -36.62
N PRO A 415 18.27 2.85 -37.17
CA PRO A 415 17.55 2.35 -38.33
C PRO A 415 16.10 2.03 -37.98
N GLY A 416 15.18 2.41 -38.89
CA GLY A 416 13.75 2.08 -38.77
C GLY A 416 13.06 2.67 -37.55
N ILE A 417 13.60 3.74 -36.96
CA ILE A 417 12.97 4.41 -35.81
C ILE A 417 11.69 5.13 -36.24
N PHE A 418 10.59 4.80 -35.57
CA PHE A 418 9.31 5.50 -35.73
C PHE A 418 9.29 6.75 -34.86
N ARG A 419 8.98 7.89 -35.45
CA ARG A 419 8.91 9.20 -34.80
C ARG A 419 7.46 9.62 -34.64
N LEU A 420 7.04 9.93 -33.42
CA LEU A 420 5.75 10.57 -33.21
C LEU A 420 5.79 12.01 -33.72
N ASP A 421 4.99 12.27 -34.74
CA ASP A 421 4.97 13.52 -35.48
C ASP A 421 3.52 13.86 -35.89
N MET A 422 3.25 15.14 -36.08
CA MET A 422 1.95 15.61 -36.60
C MET A 422 1.77 15.27 -38.07
N GLN A 423 2.88 15.10 -38.81
CA GLN A 423 2.88 14.80 -40.23
C GLN A 423 3.49 13.42 -40.49
N GLY A 424 2.66 12.38 -40.40
CA GLY A 424 3.10 11.00 -40.58
C GLY A 424 1.97 10.08 -41.03
N GLU A 425 2.32 8.80 -41.21
CA GLU A 425 1.31 7.77 -41.47
C GLU A 425 0.44 7.58 -40.22
N PRO A 426 -0.90 7.45 -40.34
CA PRO A 426 -1.77 7.18 -39.20
C PRO A 426 -1.30 5.94 -38.43
N LEU A 427 -1.13 6.06 -37.12
CA LEU A 427 -0.62 5.02 -36.22
C LEU A 427 -1.34 3.68 -36.41
N HIS A 428 -2.64 3.71 -36.66
CA HIS A 428 -3.45 2.52 -36.88
C HIS A 428 -3.28 1.87 -38.26
N SER A 429 -2.60 2.50 -39.20
CA SER A 429 -2.31 1.94 -40.53
C SER A 429 -0.91 1.31 -40.61
N VAL A 430 -0.01 1.74 -39.73
CA VAL A 430 1.40 1.32 -39.70
C VAL A 430 1.53 -0.14 -39.26
N ARG A 431 2.36 -0.91 -39.98
CA ARG A 431 2.77 -2.26 -39.58
C ARG A 431 4.08 -2.19 -38.80
N PHE A 432 4.07 -2.72 -37.59
CA PHE A 432 5.24 -2.77 -36.72
C PHE A 432 5.95 -4.12 -36.87
N ALA A 433 7.28 -4.11 -36.92
CA ALA A 433 8.05 -5.33 -36.77
C ALA A 433 8.03 -5.81 -35.31
N ALA A 434 8.52 -7.02 -35.06
CA ALA A 434 8.64 -7.55 -33.70
C ALA A 434 9.53 -6.66 -32.80
N ALA A 435 10.59 -6.07 -33.37
CA ALA A 435 11.42 -5.06 -32.73
C ALA A 435 11.00 -3.66 -33.19
N VAL A 436 10.67 -2.78 -32.25
CA VAL A 436 10.20 -1.42 -32.54
C VAL A 436 11.07 -0.41 -31.80
N ASN A 437 11.68 0.50 -32.56
CA ASN A 437 12.31 1.70 -32.04
C ASN A 437 11.30 2.85 -32.15
N LEU A 438 10.89 3.42 -31.02
CA LEU A 438 9.89 4.49 -30.97
C LEU A 438 10.50 5.74 -30.35
N LEU A 439 10.52 6.84 -31.10
CA LEU A 439 10.93 8.16 -30.65
C LEU A 439 9.70 8.97 -30.25
N ALA A 440 9.68 9.39 -28.99
CA ALA A 440 8.65 10.29 -28.49
C ALA A 440 8.70 11.65 -29.19
N GLY A 441 7.55 12.31 -29.31
CA GLY A 441 7.46 13.63 -29.94
C GLY A 441 8.23 14.70 -29.16
N VAL A 442 8.45 15.85 -29.78
CA VAL A 442 9.04 17.03 -29.12
C VAL A 442 7.97 18.10 -29.00
N GLU A 443 7.88 18.74 -27.84
CA GLU A 443 6.92 19.83 -27.59
C GLU A 443 7.31 21.10 -28.38
N GLY A 444 6.33 21.94 -28.71
CA GLY A 444 6.56 23.19 -29.45
C GLY A 444 6.67 22.99 -30.96
N TYR A 445 7.75 23.49 -31.57
CA TYR A 445 7.94 23.51 -33.03
C TYR A 445 8.25 22.13 -33.67
N GLY A 446 8.31 21.07 -32.88
CA GLY A 446 8.60 19.71 -33.35
C GLY A 446 10.07 19.51 -33.75
N PHE A 447 10.30 18.59 -34.69
CA PHE A 447 11.64 18.19 -35.11
C PHE A 447 12.21 19.08 -36.21
N THR A 448 13.35 19.73 -35.92
CA THR A 448 14.10 20.54 -36.89
C THR A 448 14.86 19.68 -37.90
N ASP A 449 15.43 18.57 -37.44
CA ASP A 449 16.06 17.55 -38.28
C ASP A 449 15.26 16.25 -38.17
N ARG A 450 14.92 15.70 -39.33
CA ARG A 450 14.05 14.52 -39.46
C ARG A 450 14.83 13.25 -39.79
N GLY A 451 16.07 13.38 -40.26
CA GLY A 451 16.93 12.27 -40.67
C GLY A 451 16.20 11.19 -41.49
N GLY A 452 16.54 9.93 -41.21
CA GLY A 452 15.90 8.74 -41.80
C GLY A 452 14.75 8.17 -40.96
N SER A 453 14.30 8.89 -39.93
CA SER A 453 13.22 8.43 -39.06
C SER A 453 11.85 8.48 -39.73
N ILE A 454 11.01 7.49 -39.43
CA ILE A 454 9.72 7.24 -40.09
C ILE A 454 8.62 7.97 -39.29
N PRO A 455 7.97 9.02 -39.84
CA PRO A 455 6.97 9.76 -39.09
C PRO A 455 5.65 8.98 -38.99
N ILE A 456 5.10 8.91 -37.79
CA ILE A 456 3.80 8.32 -37.49
C ILE A 456 2.95 9.30 -36.69
N THR A 457 1.65 9.32 -36.95
CA THR A 457 0.74 10.32 -36.37
C THR A 457 -0.45 9.68 -35.67
N ILE A 458 -0.96 10.34 -34.64
CA ILE A 458 -2.21 9.95 -33.97
C ILE A 458 -3.33 10.77 -34.61
N PRO A 459 -4.31 10.15 -35.28
CA PRO A 459 -5.44 10.88 -35.83
C PRO A 459 -6.20 11.62 -34.73
N MET A 460 -6.48 12.90 -34.97
CA MET A 460 -7.19 13.78 -34.05
C MET A 460 -8.40 14.40 -34.73
N GLN A 461 -9.38 14.82 -33.93
CA GLN A 461 -10.52 15.59 -34.41
C GLN A 461 -10.07 16.98 -34.89
N THR A 462 -10.79 17.53 -35.86
CA THR A 462 -10.56 18.89 -36.35
C THR A 462 -10.69 19.91 -35.21
N GLY A 463 -9.74 20.85 -35.14
CA GLY A 463 -9.72 21.91 -34.14
C GLY A 463 -8.84 21.63 -32.90
N VAL A 464 -8.25 20.44 -32.77
CA VAL A 464 -7.22 20.15 -31.76
C VAL A 464 -5.84 20.22 -32.41
N GLU A 465 -4.99 21.13 -31.94
CA GLU A 465 -3.68 21.39 -32.57
C GLU A 465 -2.65 20.29 -32.29
N SER A 466 -2.57 19.80 -31.05
CA SER A 466 -1.66 18.72 -30.67
C SER A 466 -2.03 18.10 -29.31
N LEU A 467 -1.54 16.88 -29.06
CA LEU A 467 -1.55 16.27 -27.73
C LEU A 467 -0.25 16.60 -26.99
N ASN A 468 -0.30 16.57 -25.66
CA ASN A 468 0.91 16.50 -24.86
C ASN A 468 1.78 15.30 -25.32
N ALA A 469 3.09 15.52 -25.49
CA ALA A 469 3.97 14.54 -26.10
C ALA A 469 4.06 13.22 -25.32
N GLN A 470 3.96 13.27 -23.98
CA GLN A 470 3.90 12.08 -23.15
C GLN A 470 2.58 11.32 -23.34
N THR A 471 1.45 12.02 -23.49
CA THR A 471 0.16 11.40 -23.79
C THR A 471 0.16 10.71 -25.15
N ALA A 472 0.71 11.37 -26.17
CA ALA A 472 0.88 10.79 -27.50
C ALA A 472 1.73 9.51 -27.43
N LEU A 473 2.83 9.53 -26.67
CA LEU A 473 3.65 8.35 -26.44
C LEU A 473 2.86 7.19 -25.80
N SER A 474 2.04 7.46 -24.79
CA SER A 474 1.21 6.42 -24.14
C SER A 474 0.23 5.77 -25.13
N ILE A 475 -0.41 6.56 -26.00
CA ILE A 475 -1.33 6.05 -27.02
C ILE A 475 -0.58 5.17 -28.03
N ALA A 476 0.60 5.62 -28.48
CA ALA A 476 1.44 4.87 -29.41
C ALA A 476 1.87 3.52 -28.82
N LEU A 477 2.35 3.53 -27.58
CA LEU A 477 2.76 2.31 -26.87
C LEU A 477 1.61 1.32 -26.69
N TYR A 478 0.42 1.81 -26.32
CA TYR A 478 -0.77 0.97 -26.20
C TYR A 478 -1.13 0.31 -27.54
N GLU A 479 -1.14 1.06 -28.63
CA GLU A 479 -1.50 0.51 -29.95
C GLU A 479 -0.45 -0.50 -30.45
N ILE A 480 0.84 -0.24 -30.24
CA ILE A 480 1.92 -1.18 -30.56
C ILE A 480 1.73 -2.49 -29.77
N GLN A 481 1.51 -2.39 -28.45
CA GLN A 481 1.29 -3.57 -27.61
C GLN A 481 0.05 -4.35 -28.05
N ARG A 482 -1.07 -3.65 -28.33
CA ARG A 482 -2.32 -4.27 -28.79
C ARG A 482 -2.13 -5.10 -30.05
N ARG A 483 -1.35 -4.62 -31.01
CA ARG A 483 -1.03 -5.35 -32.25
C ARG A 483 -0.13 -6.55 -32.00
N GLN A 484 0.94 -6.35 -31.24
CA GLN A 484 1.86 -7.44 -30.90
C GLN A 484 1.18 -8.56 -30.10
N LEU A 485 0.12 -8.26 -29.36
CA LEU A 485 -0.73 -9.28 -28.70
C LEU A 485 -1.70 -9.97 -29.65
N ALA A 486 -2.14 -9.33 -30.73
CA ALA A 486 -3.05 -9.92 -31.73
C ALA A 486 -2.34 -10.79 -32.77
N GLU A 487 -1.02 -10.63 -32.92
CA GLU A 487 -0.17 -11.43 -33.82
C GLU A 487 0.45 -12.66 -33.12
N LYS A 488 0.27 -12.80 -31.80
CA LYS A 488 0.60 -14.00 -31.02
C LYS A 488 -0.62 -14.91 -30.90
#